data_AF-A0A3M1RDZ9-F1
#
_entry.id   AF-A0A3M1RDZ9-F1
#
_cell.length_a   1.000
_cell.length_b   1.000
_cell.length_c   1.000
_cell.angle_alpha   90.00
_cell.angle_beta   90.00
_cell.angle_gamma   90.00
#
_symmetry.space_group_name_H-M   'P 1'
#
loop_
_entity.id
_entity.type
_entity.pdbx_description
1 polymer ?
#
loop_
_entity_poly.entity_id
_entity_poly.type
_entity_poly.pdbx_seq_one_letter_code
_entity_poly.pdbx_strand_id
1 'polypeptide(L)'
;RKLGEAQNQILKDAESARELAEAVEVEDVAARTRKATEHMRQAVEAAERRAAEDFDKQAEQAADALSEADKAYRQAEAERTRREQEQQIEKWLQEAAALAAQQRQLLERTQQLQSEMPTVTASDAVRGAWRERVSEVAASQRLVVNDTRRFGGEFASQPVLRTVLGETAETMEQAADRLAAESVDAMTRSLQQAALTRLLHVAEALRQTREASREPETRPDTQNETSSQQNTSPEQQRRAALRLAELKLLKSLQLELNADTAEIDRQIAAAGSSDRFEADLRRLADRQQQIMRWLQQVVAQPQQQPESTPPRDGTEGTPAAPGEGGGGEDSTLPSLDELFSP
;
A
#
# COMPACT_ATOMS: atom_id res chain seq x y z
N ARG A 1 -17.12 -48.92 -19.55
CA ARG A 1 -16.25 -47.77 -19.89
C ARG A 1 -16.62 -46.55 -19.04
N LYS A 2 -17.83 -45.99 -19.16
CA LYS A 2 -18.28 -44.81 -18.37
C LYS A 2 -18.07 -44.93 -16.84
N LEU A 3 -18.31 -46.10 -16.25
CA LEU A 3 -18.13 -46.32 -14.80
C LEU A 3 -16.65 -46.21 -14.35
N GLY A 4 -15.71 -46.68 -15.17
CA GLY A 4 -14.28 -46.62 -14.86
C GLY A 4 -13.69 -45.21 -15.03
N GLU A 5 -14.25 -44.42 -15.96
CA GLU A 5 -13.90 -43.00 -16.11
C GLU A 5 -14.37 -42.18 -14.89
N ALA A 6 -15.60 -42.44 -14.41
CA ALA A 6 -16.12 -41.80 -13.20
C ALA A 6 -15.29 -42.14 -11.95
N GLN A 7 -14.89 -43.41 -11.78
CA GLN A 7 -14.02 -43.83 -10.67
C GLN A 7 -12.66 -43.11 -10.69
N ASN A 8 -12.03 -43.00 -11.85
CA ASN A 8 -10.75 -42.31 -11.99
C ASN A 8 -10.86 -40.80 -11.70
N GLN A 9 -11.96 -40.17 -12.08
CA GLN A 9 -12.20 -38.75 -11.80
C GLN A 9 -12.36 -38.51 -10.30
N ILE A 10 -13.15 -39.35 -9.61
CA ILE A 10 -13.34 -39.29 -8.16
C ILE A 10 -11.99 -39.43 -7.42
N LEU A 11 -11.13 -40.36 -7.82
CA LEU A 11 -9.81 -40.51 -7.19
C LEU A 11 -8.94 -39.24 -7.36
N LYS A 12 -8.97 -38.63 -8.54
CA LYS A 12 -8.25 -37.37 -8.82
C LYS A 12 -8.76 -36.20 -7.99
N ASP A 13 -10.08 -36.10 -7.87
CA ASP A 13 -10.74 -35.03 -7.11
C ASP A 13 -10.46 -35.18 -5.60
N ALA A 14 -10.40 -36.43 -5.10
CA ALA A 14 -10.07 -36.72 -3.71
C ALA A 14 -8.60 -36.40 -3.37
N GLU A 15 -7.68 -36.67 -4.29
CA GLU A 15 -6.26 -36.34 -4.15
C GLU A 15 -6.05 -34.82 -4.14
N SER A 16 -6.71 -34.10 -5.07
CA SER A 16 -6.70 -32.64 -5.12
C SER A 16 -7.29 -32.01 -3.83
N ALA A 17 -8.38 -32.57 -3.32
CA ALA A 17 -9.00 -32.10 -2.09
C ALA A 17 -8.10 -32.31 -0.86
N ARG A 18 -7.32 -33.40 -0.84
CA ARG A 18 -6.34 -33.69 0.21
C ARG A 18 -5.17 -32.72 0.17
N GLU A 19 -4.63 -32.43 -1.00
CA GLU A 19 -3.59 -31.39 -1.17
C GLU A 19 -4.09 -30.01 -0.68
N LEU A 20 -5.33 -29.65 -1.02
CA LEU A 20 -5.96 -28.40 -0.53
C LEU A 20 -6.08 -28.34 0.99
N ALA A 21 -6.45 -29.45 1.65
CA ALA A 21 -6.55 -29.53 3.09
C ALA A 21 -5.20 -29.51 3.81
N GLU A 22 -4.13 -30.00 3.17
CA GLU A 22 -2.77 -29.95 3.72
C GLU A 22 -2.14 -28.55 3.57
N ALA A 23 -2.49 -27.82 2.51
CA ALA A 23 -1.99 -26.47 2.25
C ALA A 23 -2.56 -25.39 3.20
N VAL A 24 -3.71 -25.64 3.83
CA VAL A 24 -4.43 -24.65 4.64
C VAL A 24 -4.75 -25.24 6.01
N GLU A 25 -4.07 -24.74 7.06
CA GLU A 25 -4.32 -25.08 8.47
C GLU A 25 -5.65 -24.48 9.00
N VAL A 26 -6.73 -24.57 8.22
CA VAL A 26 -8.07 -24.17 8.65
C VAL A 26 -8.90 -25.42 8.91
N GLU A 27 -9.21 -25.64 10.18
CA GLU A 27 -9.94 -26.81 10.67
C GLU A 27 -11.25 -27.07 9.92
N ASP A 28 -11.94 -26.00 9.49
CA ASP A 28 -13.20 -26.07 8.75
C ASP A 28 -13.00 -26.57 7.30
N VAL A 29 -11.92 -26.15 6.61
CA VAL A 29 -11.57 -26.67 5.27
C VAL A 29 -11.27 -28.17 5.37
N ALA A 30 -10.46 -28.56 6.36
CA ALA A 30 -10.11 -29.97 6.59
C ALA A 30 -11.34 -30.83 6.97
N ALA A 31 -12.32 -30.29 7.70
CA ALA A 31 -13.57 -30.97 8.02
C ALA A 31 -14.43 -31.20 6.77
N ARG A 32 -14.59 -30.17 5.91
CA ARG A 32 -15.36 -30.25 4.66
C ARG A 32 -14.71 -31.19 3.63
N THR A 33 -13.39 -31.13 3.49
CA THR A 33 -12.63 -32.08 2.66
C THR A 33 -12.80 -33.52 3.13
N ARG A 34 -12.71 -33.79 4.45
CA ARG A 34 -12.94 -35.14 4.99
C ARG A 34 -14.35 -35.66 4.68
N LYS A 35 -15.35 -34.79 4.78
CA LYS A 35 -16.74 -35.12 4.42
C LYS A 35 -16.88 -35.43 2.93
N ALA A 36 -16.23 -34.66 2.05
CA ALA A 36 -16.19 -34.95 0.62
C ALA A 36 -15.56 -36.32 0.32
N THR A 37 -14.39 -36.61 0.89
CA THR A 37 -13.70 -37.89 0.74
C THR A 37 -14.54 -39.08 1.23
N GLU A 38 -15.31 -38.90 2.32
CA GLU A 38 -16.23 -39.93 2.83
C GLU A 38 -17.38 -40.20 1.84
N HIS A 39 -18.04 -39.16 1.30
CA HIS A 39 -19.09 -39.33 0.28
C HIS A 39 -18.54 -39.98 -1.00
N MET A 40 -17.33 -39.64 -1.42
CA MET A 40 -16.67 -40.24 -2.57
C MET A 40 -16.40 -41.73 -2.36
N ARG A 41 -15.95 -42.11 -1.16
CA ARG A 41 -15.75 -43.51 -0.79
C ARG A 41 -17.09 -44.27 -0.81
N GLN A 42 -18.15 -43.69 -0.25
CA GLN A 42 -19.50 -44.28 -0.27
C GLN A 42 -20.05 -44.43 -1.69
N ALA A 43 -19.79 -43.47 -2.58
CA ALA A 43 -20.13 -43.58 -4.00
C ALA A 43 -19.40 -44.77 -4.66
N VAL A 44 -18.09 -44.91 -4.46
CA VAL A 44 -17.32 -46.05 -5.01
C VAL A 44 -17.87 -47.39 -4.51
N GLU A 45 -18.18 -47.52 -3.21
CA GLU A 45 -18.79 -48.74 -2.64
C GLU A 45 -20.18 -49.04 -3.24
N ALA A 46 -21.00 -48.02 -3.50
CA ALA A 46 -22.32 -48.18 -4.15
C ALA A 46 -22.19 -48.63 -5.62
N ALA A 47 -21.21 -48.09 -6.34
CA ALA A 47 -20.91 -48.49 -7.72
C ALA A 47 -20.51 -49.98 -7.81
N GLU A 48 -19.68 -50.45 -6.89
CA GLU A 48 -19.26 -51.87 -6.81
C GLU A 48 -20.46 -52.81 -6.55
N ARG A 49 -21.42 -52.36 -5.76
CA ARG A 49 -22.67 -53.10 -5.47
C ARG A 49 -23.72 -53.01 -6.58
N ARG A 50 -23.46 -52.24 -7.65
CA ARG A 50 -24.40 -51.94 -8.75
C ARG A 50 -25.68 -51.24 -8.28
N ALA A 51 -25.62 -50.50 -7.17
CA ALA A 51 -26.72 -49.69 -6.66
C ALA A 51 -26.65 -48.29 -7.31
N ALA A 52 -27.21 -48.16 -8.51
CA ALA A 52 -27.08 -46.94 -9.32
C ALA A 52 -27.65 -45.68 -8.65
N GLU A 53 -28.81 -45.80 -7.98
CA GLU A 53 -29.44 -44.67 -7.29
C GLU A 53 -28.60 -44.17 -6.10
N ASP A 54 -28.00 -45.09 -5.34
CA ASP A 54 -27.12 -44.74 -4.22
C ASP A 54 -25.82 -44.12 -4.72
N PHE A 55 -25.28 -44.60 -5.84
CA PHE A 55 -24.09 -44.03 -6.47
C PHE A 55 -24.32 -42.56 -6.85
N ASP A 56 -25.38 -42.26 -7.60
CA ASP A 56 -25.67 -40.91 -8.09
C ASP A 56 -25.85 -39.93 -6.92
N LYS A 57 -26.58 -40.34 -5.88
CA LYS A 57 -26.79 -39.54 -4.68
C LYS A 57 -25.49 -39.25 -3.93
N GLN A 58 -24.63 -40.26 -3.74
CA GLN A 58 -23.36 -40.08 -3.04
C GLN A 58 -22.36 -39.26 -3.87
N ALA A 59 -22.37 -39.41 -5.20
CA ALA A 59 -21.57 -38.61 -6.10
C ALA A 59 -22.00 -37.13 -6.08
N GLU A 60 -23.29 -36.83 -6.05
CA GLU A 60 -23.82 -35.47 -5.89
C GLU A 60 -23.40 -34.86 -4.54
N GLN A 61 -23.56 -35.60 -3.43
CA GLN A 61 -23.14 -35.16 -2.10
C GLN A 61 -21.62 -34.91 -2.01
N ALA A 62 -20.82 -35.73 -2.69
CA ALA A 62 -19.38 -35.52 -2.80
C ALA A 62 -19.06 -34.23 -3.57
N ALA A 63 -19.73 -34.00 -4.70
CA ALA A 63 -19.54 -32.79 -5.51
C ALA A 63 -19.91 -31.52 -4.73
N ASP A 64 -21.02 -31.54 -3.99
CA ASP A 64 -21.44 -30.44 -3.13
C ASP A 64 -20.42 -30.18 -2.01
N ALA A 65 -19.96 -31.23 -1.33
CA ALA A 65 -18.96 -31.10 -0.28
C ALA A 65 -17.60 -30.57 -0.80
N LEU A 66 -17.17 -30.97 -2.01
CA LEU A 66 -15.99 -30.42 -2.67
C LEU A 66 -16.16 -28.95 -3.03
N SER A 67 -17.34 -28.57 -3.56
CA SER A 67 -17.68 -27.18 -3.86
C SER A 67 -17.68 -26.31 -2.59
N GLU A 68 -18.21 -26.81 -1.48
CA GLU A 68 -18.15 -26.13 -0.18
C GLU A 68 -16.73 -26.03 0.39
N ALA A 69 -15.90 -27.04 0.17
CA ALA A 69 -14.50 -27.05 0.58
C ALA A 69 -13.66 -26.06 -0.23
N ASP A 70 -13.82 -26.00 -1.56
CA ASP A 70 -13.16 -25.02 -2.43
C ASP A 70 -13.55 -23.58 -2.07
N LYS A 71 -14.84 -23.32 -1.81
CA LYS A 71 -15.29 -22.01 -1.32
C LYS A 71 -14.64 -21.64 0.02
N ALA A 72 -14.61 -22.58 0.97
CA ALA A 72 -13.98 -22.36 2.28
C ALA A 72 -12.47 -22.11 2.14
N TYR A 73 -11.81 -22.85 1.27
CA TYR A 73 -10.39 -22.70 0.97
C TYR A 73 -10.09 -21.29 0.43
N ARG A 74 -10.82 -20.84 -0.59
CA ARG A 74 -10.63 -19.50 -1.18
C ARG A 74 -10.87 -18.39 -0.16
N GLN A 75 -11.86 -18.55 0.71
CA GLN A 75 -12.12 -17.62 1.82
C GLN A 75 -10.95 -17.61 2.82
N ALA A 76 -10.48 -18.78 3.23
CA ALA A 76 -9.34 -18.91 4.14
C ALA A 76 -8.05 -18.31 3.57
N GLU A 77 -7.78 -18.56 2.28
CA GLU A 77 -6.62 -18.00 1.57
C GLU A 77 -6.71 -16.47 1.47
N ALA A 78 -7.89 -15.94 1.15
CA ALA A 78 -8.12 -14.50 1.11
C ALA A 78 -7.95 -13.85 2.50
N GLU A 79 -8.48 -14.47 3.55
CA GLU A 79 -8.28 -14.01 4.94
C GLU A 79 -6.82 -14.05 5.36
N ARG A 80 -6.11 -15.14 5.06
CA ARG A 80 -4.68 -15.27 5.36
C ARG A 80 -3.89 -14.17 4.67
N THR A 81 -4.13 -13.97 3.37
CA THR A 81 -3.47 -12.92 2.60
C THR A 81 -3.77 -11.55 3.17
N ARG A 82 -5.03 -11.26 3.53
CA ARG A 82 -5.42 -10.01 4.19
C ARG A 82 -4.67 -9.80 5.52
N ARG A 83 -4.58 -10.83 6.37
CA ARG A 83 -3.84 -10.76 7.64
C ARG A 83 -2.36 -10.47 7.42
N GLU A 84 -1.71 -11.14 6.46
CA GLU A 84 -0.31 -10.91 6.11
C GLU A 84 -0.09 -9.46 5.62
N GLN A 85 -1.01 -8.93 4.82
CA GLN A 85 -0.96 -7.54 4.37
C GLN A 85 -1.15 -6.54 5.50
N GLU A 86 -2.12 -6.77 6.40
CA GLU A 86 -2.34 -5.93 7.58
C GLU A 86 -1.11 -5.93 8.51
N GLN A 87 -0.49 -7.09 8.72
CA GLN A 87 0.74 -7.21 9.50
C GLN A 87 1.90 -6.45 8.84
N GLN A 88 2.02 -6.53 7.52
CA GLN A 88 3.06 -5.80 6.79
C GLN A 88 2.87 -4.27 6.89
N ILE A 89 1.64 -3.79 6.72
CA ILE A 89 1.32 -2.36 6.89
C ILE A 89 1.59 -1.92 8.34
N GLU A 90 1.26 -2.76 9.32
CA GLU A 90 1.52 -2.47 10.73
C GLU A 90 3.02 -2.38 11.02
N LYS A 91 3.82 -3.29 10.47
CA LYS A 91 5.29 -3.23 10.57
C LYS A 91 5.82 -1.92 9.99
N TRP A 92 5.36 -1.54 8.80
CA TRP A 92 5.76 -0.27 8.19
C TRP A 92 5.33 0.95 9.00
N LEU A 93 4.13 0.93 9.59
CA LEU A 93 3.66 1.99 10.47
C LEU A 93 4.53 2.13 11.72
N GLN A 94 4.89 1.02 12.35
CA GLN A 94 5.78 1.00 13.52
C GLN A 94 7.17 1.53 13.17
N GLU A 95 7.72 1.16 12.01
CA GLU A 95 9.01 1.65 11.55
C GLU A 95 8.99 3.17 11.25
N ALA A 96 7.96 3.66 10.55
CA ALA A 96 7.78 5.09 10.31
C ALA A 96 7.64 5.88 11.63
N ALA A 97 6.88 5.36 12.58
CA ALA A 97 6.71 5.98 13.90
C ALA A 97 8.01 5.98 14.72
N ALA A 98 8.80 4.91 14.65
CA ALA A 98 10.10 4.83 15.30
C ALA A 98 11.10 5.86 14.72
N LEU A 99 11.16 5.99 13.39
CA LEU A 99 11.97 7.00 12.73
C LEU A 99 11.54 8.43 13.14
N ALA A 100 10.23 8.70 13.17
CA ALA A 100 9.71 10.00 13.61
C ALA A 100 10.07 10.29 15.08
N ALA A 101 10.00 9.29 15.96
CA ALA A 101 10.37 9.45 17.36
C ALA A 101 11.87 9.75 17.53
N GLN A 102 12.73 9.04 16.81
CA GLN A 102 14.17 9.30 16.79
C GLN A 102 14.49 10.70 16.26
N GLN A 103 13.86 11.10 15.15
CA GLN A 103 14.04 12.43 14.57
C GLN A 103 13.61 13.55 15.53
N ARG A 104 12.50 13.36 16.25
CA ARG A 104 12.05 14.29 17.29
C ARG A 104 13.07 14.43 18.41
N GLN A 105 13.61 13.31 18.90
CA GLN A 105 14.64 13.34 19.95
C GLN A 105 15.90 14.09 19.49
N LEU A 106 16.31 13.93 18.23
CA LEU A 106 17.46 14.65 17.66
C LEU A 106 17.20 16.16 17.56
N LEU A 107 15.99 16.54 17.14
CA LEU A 107 15.57 17.95 17.12
C LEU A 107 15.59 18.57 18.52
N GLU A 108 15.05 17.89 19.52
CA GLU A 108 15.05 18.34 20.93
C GLU A 108 16.48 18.49 21.47
N ARG A 109 17.36 17.52 21.21
CA ARG A 109 18.79 17.61 21.58
C ARG A 109 19.49 18.78 20.90
N THR A 110 19.17 19.05 19.62
CA THR A 110 19.73 20.18 18.88
C THR A 110 19.28 21.52 19.48
N GLN A 111 18.01 21.61 19.92
CA GLN A 111 17.48 22.78 20.65
C GLN A 111 18.21 23.00 21.99
N GLN A 112 18.46 21.94 22.74
CA GLN A 112 19.22 22.00 24.01
C GLN A 112 20.67 22.47 23.76
N LEU A 113 21.34 21.91 22.76
CA LEU A 113 22.70 22.31 22.39
C LEU A 113 22.81 23.77 21.97
N GLN A 114 21.76 24.32 21.34
CA GLN A 114 21.70 25.74 21.01
C GLN A 114 21.62 26.62 22.27
N SER A 115 20.84 26.24 23.28
CA SER A 115 20.75 27.00 24.53
C SER A 115 22.01 26.91 25.39
N GLU A 116 22.76 25.82 25.22
CA GLU A 116 24.05 25.58 25.90
C GLU A 116 25.26 26.07 25.11
N MET A 117 25.04 26.76 23.99
CA MET A 117 26.11 27.20 23.11
C MET A 117 27.13 28.03 23.93
N PRO A 118 28.40 27.60 24.00
CA PRO A 118 29.39 28.25 24.84
C PRO A 118 29.65 29.67 24.33
N THR A 119 29.76 30.62 25.26
CA THR A 119 30.16 31.99 24.92
C THR A 119 31.61 32.03 24.44
N VAL A 120 32.00 33.12 23.77
CA VAL A 120 33.38 33.34 23.31
C VAL A 120 34.40 33.30 24.46
N THR A 121 33.96 33.57 25.70
CA THR A 121 34.80 33.57 26.91
C THR A 121 34.87 32.21 27.60
N ALA A 122 34.19 31.17 27.10
CA ALA A 122 34.22 29.85 27.70
C ALA A 122 35.60 29.18 27.53
N SER A 123 36.00 28.38 28.53
CA SER A 123 37.25 27.61 28.47
C SER A 123 37.26 26.61 27.30
N ASP A 124 38.46 26.25 26.83
CA ASP A 124 38.64 25.28 25.75
C ASP A 124 38.04 23.91 26.08
N ALA A 125 38.09 23.49 27.35
CA ALA A 125 37.49 22.24 27.80
C ALA A 125 35.95 22.25 27.64
N VAL A 126 35.29 23.35 28.00
CA VAL A 126 33.83 23.51 27.84
C VAL A 126 33.45 23.52 26.36
N ARG A 127 34.21 24.24 25.52
CA ARG A 127 33.99 24.26 24.07
C ARG A 127 34.23 22.89 23.43
N GLY A 128 35.24 22.14 23.89
CA GLY A 128 35.52 20.78 23.46
C GLY A 128 34.36 19.83 23.76
N ALA A 129 33.87 19.81 25.00
CA ALA A 129 32.76 18.97 25.41
C ALA A 129 31.44 19.31 24.69
N TRP A 130 31.19 20.60 24.38
CA TRP A 130 30.05 20.99 23.56
C TRP A 130 30.16 20.47 22.12
N ARG A 131 31.32 20.62 21.48
CA ARG A 131 31.57 20.13 20.11
C ARG A 131 31.43 18.61 20.00
N GLU A 132 31.90 17.87 20.99
CA GLU A 132 31.74 16.41 21.05
C GLU A 132 30.26 16.01 21.06
N ARG A 133 29.43 16.67 21.87
CA ARG A 133 27.98 16.42 21.92
C ARG A 133 27.27 16.78 20.61
N VAL A 134 27.68 17.88 19.96
CA VAL A 134 27.16 18.23 18.63
C VAL A 134 27.55 17.16 17.60
N SER A 135 28.78 16.66 17.64
CA SER A 135 29.25 15.58 16.77
C SER A 135 28.48 14.26 17.01
N GLU A 136 28.13 13.94 18.26
CA GLU A 136 27.29 12.77 18.58
C GLU A 136 25.89 12.88 17.96
N VAL A 137 25.28 14.08 18.04
CA VAL A 137 23.98 14.35 17.41
C VAL A 137 24.07 14.28 15.89
N ALA A 138 25.15 14.80 15.29
CA ALA A 138 25.40 14.68 13.85
C ALA A 138 25.53 13.22 13.41
N ALA A 139 26.29 12.40 14.14
CA ALA A 139 26.45 10.97 13.87
C ALA A 139 25.12 10.21 13.99
N SER A 140 24.35 10.50 15.04
CA SER A 140 23.02 9.92 15.25
C SER A 140 22.05 10.31 14.13
N GLN A 141 22.09 11.56 13.67
CA GLN A 141 21.31 12.03 12.52
C GLN A 141 21.64 11.24 11.25
N ARG A 142 22.92 10.93 10.99
CA ARG A 142 23.33 10.08 9.84
C ARG A 142 22.82 8.65 9.94
N LEU A 143 22.70 8.10 11.16
CA LEU A 143 22.08 6.77 11.34
C LEU A 143 20.60 6.81 10.92
N VAL A 144 19.85 7.82 11.37
CA VAL A 144 18.43 7.99 10.97
C VAL A 144 18.29 8.22 9.46
N VAL A 145 19.22 8.94 8.82
CA VAL A 145 19.27 9.07 7.34
C VAL A 145 19.34 7.69 6.68
N ASN A 146 20.26 6.84 7.13
CA ASN A 146 20.46 5.51 6.55
C ASN A 146 19.25 4.59 6.78
N ASP A 147 18.68 4.61 7.99
CA ASP A 147 17.47 3.84 8.28
C ASP A 147 16.27 4.34 7.45
N THR A 148 16.14 5.65 7.26
CA THR A 148 15.09 6.25 6.41
C THR A 148 15.25 5.84 4.94
N ARG A 149 16.49 5.81 4.42
CA ARG A 149 16.80 5.31 3.06
C ARG A 149 16.46 3.83 2.91
N ARG A 150 16.85 3.00 3.89
CA ARG A 150 16.53 1.57 3.92
C ARG A 150 15.02 1.36 3.91
N PHE A 151 14.30 2.09 4.78
CA PHE A 151 12.84 2.05 4.85
C PHE A 151 12.19 2.46 3.53
N GLY A 152 12.72 3.50 2.86
CA GLY A 152 12.30 3.87 1.49
C GLY A 152 12.47 2.75 0.47
N GLY A 153 13.49 1.89 0.63
CA GLY A 153 13.73 0.73 -0.22
C GLY A 153 12.62 -0.34 -0.17
N GLU A 154 11.91 -0.45 0.95
CA GLU A 154 10.76 -1.36 1.12
C GLU A 154 9.57 -0.98 0.21
N PHE A 155 9.53 0.28 -0.26
CA PHE A 155 8.46 0.85 -1.10
C PHE A 155 8.84 0.86 -2.58
N ALA A 156 9.60 -0.13 -3.07
CA ALA A 156 10.02 -0.20 -4.47
C ALA A 156 8.85 -0.16 -5.47
N SER A 157 7.66 -0.64 -5.06
CA SER A 157 6.43 -0.62 -5.86
C SER A 157 5.51 0.59 -5.59
N GLN A 158 5.89 1.49 -4.67
CA GLN A 158 5.16 2.72 -4.33
C GLN A 158 6.10 3.92 -4.57
N PRO A 159 6.20 4.42 -5.81
CA PRO A 159 7.20 5.40 -6.19
C PRO A 159 7.10 6.72 -5.41
N VAL A 160 5.91 7.13 -4.99
CA VAL A 160 5.72 8.37 -4.22
C VAL A 160 6.28 8.20 -2.82
N LEU A 161 5.90 7.14 -2.11
CA LEU A 161 6.40 6.85 -0.76
C LEU A 161 7.93 6.74 -0.75
N ARG A 162 8.50 6.01 -1.71
CA ARG A 162 9.96 5.89 -1.86
C ARG A 162 10.63 7.24 -2.08
N THR A 163 10.09 8.07 -2.97
CA THR A 163 10.69 9.37 -3.29
C THR A 163 10.63 10.33 -2.10
N VAL A 164 9.48 10.41 -1.42
CA VAL A 164 9.30 11.26 -0.23
C VAL A 164 10.25 10.85 0.90
N LEU A 165 10.43 9.55 1.14
CA LEU A 165 11.39 9.05 2.12
C LEU A 165 12.85 9.36 1.71
N GLY A 166 13.17 9.28 0.42
CA GLY A 166 14.47 9.69 -0.12
C GLY A 166 14.78 11.16 0.16
N GLU A 167 13.87 12.07 -0.17
CA GLU A 167 14.03 13.51 0.07
C GLU A 167 14.05 13.86 1.56
N THR A 168 13.29 13.12 2.36
CA THR A 168 13.31 13.24 3.82
C THR A 168 14.71 12.90 4.34
N ALA A 169 15.31 11.81 3.85
CA ALA A 169 16.67 11.43 4.18
C ALA A 169 17.72 12.46 3.68
N GLU A 170 17.56 13.03 2.49
CA GLU A 170 18.42 14.13 2.00
C GLU A 170 18.32 15.38 2.87
N THR A 171 17.11 15.74 3.32
CA THR A 171 16.88 16.87 4.23
C THR A 171 17.57 16.62 5.59
N MET A 172 17.48 15.39 6.10
CA MET A 172 18.19 14.97 7.31
C MET A 172 19.72 14.97 7.14
N GLU A 173 20.22 14.61 5.95
CA GLU A 173 21.65 14.61 5.64
C GLU A 173 22.20 16.04 5.62
N GLN A 174 21.47 16.99 5.03
CA GLN A 174 21.81 18.42 5.11
C GLN A 174 21.87 18.92 6.56
N ALA A 175 20.93 18.50 7.41
CA ALA A 175 20.98 18.82 8.83
C ALA A 175 22.20 18.18 9.51
N ALA A 176 22.54 16.93 9.21
CA ALA A 176 23.71 16.24 9.74
C ALA A 176 25.02 16.91 9.35
N ASP A 177 25.14 17.39 8.09
CA ASP A 177 26.31 18.10 7.61
C ASP A 177 26.47 19.47 8.30
N ARG A 178 25.37 20.18 8.54
CA ARG A 178 25.38 21.42 9.33
C ARG A 178 25.79 21.17 10.78
N LEU A 179 25.27 20.12 11.40
CA LEU A 179 25.66 19.73 12.76
C LEU A 179 27.15 19.35 12.81
N ALA A 180 27.67 18.63 11.81
CA ALA A 180 29.09 18.31 11.71
C ALA A 180 29.97 19.56 11.55
N ALA A 181 29.42 20.62 10.96
CA ALA A 181 30.01 21.96 10.90
C ALA A 181 29.66 22.83 12.14
N GLU A 182 29.26 22.20 13.26
CA GLU A 182 28.95 22.84 14.54
C GLU A 182 27.78 23.84 14.49
N SER A 183 26.95 23.80 13.44
CA SER A 183 25.83 24.72 13.24
C SER A 183 24.54 24.13 13.83
N VAL A 184 24.13 24.62 15.01
CA VAL A 184 22.88 24.23 15.72
C VAL A 184 21.75 25.27 15.60
N ASP A 185 21.89 26.18 14.65
CA ASP A 185 21.03 27.35 14.45
C ASP A 185 19.60 27.03 13.97
N ALA A 186 18.81 28.08 13.75
CA ALA A 186 17.43 27.96 13.32
C ALA A 186 17.29 27.20 11.98
N MET A 187 18.28 27.31 11.09
CA MET A 187 18.26 26.62 9.80
C MET A 187 18.42 25.10 10.00
N THR A 188 19.38 24.67 10.82
CA THR A 188 19.56 23.24 11.13
C THR A 188 18.29 22.64 11.75
N ARG A 189 17.66 23.36 12.69
CA ARG A 189 16.40 22.91 13.31
C ARG A 189 15.22 22.89 12.34
N SER A 190 15.15 23.86 11.41
CA SER A 190 14.12 23.89 10.38
C SER A 190 14.20 22.66 9.47
N LEU A 191 15.41 22.26 9.04
CA LEU A 191 15.63 21.04 8.28
C LEU A 191 15.19 19.79 9.05
N GLN A 192 15.58 19.68 10.32
CA GLN A 192 15.16 18.56 11.17
C GLN A 192 13.64 18.50 11.37
N GLN A 193 12.99 19.65 11.56
CA GLN A 193 11.55 19.76 11.71
C GLN A 193 10.81 19.38 10.42
N ALA A 194 11.30 19.83 9.26
CA ALA A 194 10.72 19.46 7.96
C ALA A 194 10.78 17.95 7.74
N ALA A 195 11.93 17.33 8.05
CA ALA A 195 12.07 15.88 7.97
C ALA A 195 11.13 15.14 8.93
N LEU A 196 10.98 15.63 10.17
CA LEU A 196 10.04 15.08 11.14
C LEU A 196 8.59 15.14 10.63
N THR A 197 8.16 16.30 10.12
CA THR A 197 6.82 16.50 9.58
C THR A 197 6.53 15.51 8.45
N ARG A 198 7.48 15.29 7.53
CA ARG A 198 7.32 14.32 6.43
C ARG A 198 7.23 12.88 6.92
N LEU A 199 8.05 12.47 7.89
CA LEU A 199 7.92 11.14 8.50
C LEU A 199 6.55 10.94 9.15
N LEU A 200 6.01 11.98 9.81
CA LEU A 200 4.66 11.95 10.38
C LEU A 200 3.58 11.85 9.28
N HIS A 201 3.73 12.54 8.15
CA HIS A 201 2.82 12.39 7.01
C HIS A 201 2.86 10.97 6.42
N VAL A 202 4.04 10.34 6.34
CA VAL A 202 4.17 8.94 5.91
C VAL A 202 3.47 8.00 6.88
N ALA A 203 3.71 8.16 8.20
CA ALA A 203 3.05 7.34 9.22
C ALA A 203 1.52 7.51 9.18
N GLU A 204 1.03 8.73 9.01
CA GLU A 204 -0.41 9.01 8.89
C GLU A 204 -1.02 8.33 7.65
N ALA A 205 -0.37 8.43 6.49
CA ALA A 205 -0.82 7.79 5.26
C ALA A 205 -0.91 6.25 5.42
N LEU A 206 0.09 5.63 6.06
CA LEU A 206 0.10 4.20 6.35
C LEU A 206 -0.99 3.81 7.36
N ARG A 207 -1.21 4.60 8.41
CA ARG A 207 -2.28 4.36 9.40
C ARG A 207 -3.64 4.31 8.74
N GLN A 208 -3.94 5.30 7.91
CA GLN A 208 -5.23 5.36 7.22
C GLN A 208 -5.40 4.24 6.18
N THR A 209 -4.29 3.73 5.63
CA THR A 209 -4.29 2.55 4.74
C THR A 209 -4.68 1.29 5.50
N ARG A 210 -4.15 1.11 6.72
CA ARG A 210 -4.53 0.02 7.61
C ARG A 210 -6.02 0.08 7.99
N GLU A 211 -6.52 1.28 8.29
CA GLU A 211 -7.93 1.49 8.63
C GLU A 211 -8.85 1.15 7.45
N ALA A 212 -8.52 1.63 6.24
CA ALA A 212 -9.25 1.30 5.02
C ALA A 212 -9.23 -0.21 4.68
N SER A 213 -8.16 -0.92 5.08
CA SER A 213 -8.06 -2.38 4.88
C SER A 213 -8.89 -3.18 5.88
N ARG A 214 -9.34 -2.55 6.98
CA ARG A 214 -10.15 -3.19 8.04
C ARG A 214 -11.64 -3.07 7.82
N GLU A 215 -12.09 -2.01 7.17
CA GLU A 215 -13.51 -1.83 6.85
C GLU A 215 -13.96 -2.96 5.90
N PRO A 216 -14.93 -3.80 6.30
CA PRO A 216 -15.61 -4.67 5.35
C PRO A 216 -16.31 -3.77 4.33
N GLU A 217 -16.26 -4.12 3.04
CA GLU A 217 -17.16 -3.55 2.04
C GLU A 217 -18.62 -3.98 2.33
N THR A 218 -19.21 -3.52 3.44
CA THR A 218 -20.65 -3.49 3.59
C THR A 218 -21.17 -2.32 2.77
N ARG A 219 -21.32 -2.53 1.45
CA ARG A 219 -22.24 -1.68 0.68
C ARG A 219 -23.67 -2.05 1.08
N PRO A 220 -24.55 -1.07 1.30
CA PRO A 220 -25.97 -1.34 1.45
C PRO A 220 -26.50 -1.90 0.14
N ASP A 221 -27.15 -3.07 0.22
CA ASP A 221 -27.92 -3.69 -0.86
C ASP A 221 -28.89 -2.67 -1.47
N THR A 222 -28.49 -2.06 -2.58
CA THR A 222 -29.41 -1.36 -3.46
C THR A 222 -29.66 -2.29 -4.64
N GLN A 223 -30.86 -2.86 -4.64
CA GLN A 223 -31.44 -3.65 -5.71
C GLN A 223 -31.29 -2.92 -7.05
N ASN A 224 -30.35 -3.34 -7.88
CA ASN A 224 -30.55 -3.61 -9.30
C ASN A 224 -29.22 -3.97 -9.99
N GLU A 225 -29.35 -4.91 -10.92
CA GLU A 225 -28.44 -5.19 -12.04
C GLU A 225 -27.13 -5.92 -11.73
N THR A 226 -27.15 -7.21 -12.12
CA THR A 226 -26.09 -7.94 -12.83
C THR A 226 -24.78 -7.18 -13.02
N SER A 227 -24.02 -7.05 -11.95
CA SER A 227 -22.61 -6.72 -12.01
C SER A 227 -21.88 -7.91 -11.44
N SER A 228 -21.15 -8.59 -12.32
CA SER A 228 -20.13 -9.57 -11.97
C SER A 228 -19.37 -9.02 -10.77
N GLN A 229 -19.55 -9.63 -9.59
CA GLN A 229 -18.67 -9.41 -8.45
C GLN A 229 -17.27 -9.81 -8.93
N GLN A 230 -16.54 -8.84 -9.47
CA GLN A 230 -15.12 -8.98 -9.74
C GLN A 230 -14.52 -9.22 -8.37
N ASN A 231 -14.20 -10.49 -8.10
CA ASN A 231 -13.29 -10.89 -7.05
C ASN A 231 -11.98 -10.13 -7.29
N THR A 232 -11.90 -8.91 -6.75
CA THR A 232 -10.64 -8.17 -6.73
C THR A 232 -9.72 -8.98 -5.86
N SER A 233 -8.59 -9.41 -6.43
CA SER A 233 -7.67 -10.24 -5.67
C SER A 233 -7.20 -9.45 -4.43
N PRO A 234 -6.90 -10.11 -3.30
CA PRO A 234 -6.35 -9.42 -2.13
C PRO A 234 -5.13 -8.55 -2.46
N GLU A 235 -4.35 -8.95 -3.47
CA GLU A 235 -3.22 -8.16 -3.97
C GLU A 235 -3.65 -6.85 -4.63
N GLN A 236 -4.73 -6.85 -5.42
CA GLN A 236 -5.30 -5.64 -6.01
C GLN A 236 -5.82 -4.68 -4.94
N GLN A 237 -6.48 -5.22 -3.90
CA GLN A 237 -6.96 -4.43 -2.76
C GLN A 237 -5.80 -3.74 -2.03
N ARG A 238 -4.70 -4.47 -1.75
CA ARG A 238 -3.48 -3.88 -1.18
C ARG A 238 -2.90 -2.76 -2.04
N ARG A 239 -2.78 -3.00 -3.35
CA ARG A 239 -2.25 -1.98 -4.29
C ARG A 239 -3.14 -0.74 -4.29
N ALA A 240 -4.46 -0.90 -4.28
CA ALA A 240 -5.41 0.20 -4.19
C ALA A 240 -5.27 0.97 -2.87
N ALA A 241 -5.15 0.26 -1.75
CA ALA A 241 -4.96 0.85 -0.42
C ALA A 241 -3.65 1.65 -0.34
N LEU A 242 -2.54 1.10 -0.87
CA LEU A 242 -1.26 1.81 -0.92
C LEU A 242 -1.26 3.02 -1.86
N ARG A 243 -1.96 2.93 -3.00
CA ARG A 243 -2.18 4.10 -3.88
C ARG A 243 -2.96 5.19 -3.17
N LEU A 244 -3.97 4.83 -2.39
CA LEU A 244 -4.69 5.79 -1.56
C LEU A 244 -3.74 6.44 -0.54
N ALA A 245 -2.83 5.67 0.07
CA ALA A 245 -1.77 6.21 0.92
C ALA A 245 -0.91 7.26 0.19
N GLU A 246 -0.47 6.96 -1.03
CA GLU A 246 0.32 7.87 -1.87
C GLU A 246 -0.45 9.15 -2.19
N LEU A 247 -1.73 9.06 -2.57
CA LEU A 247 -2.58 10.22 -2.85
C LEU A 247 -2.76 11.11 -1.62
N LYS A 248 -2.99 10.50 -0.45
CA LYS A 248 -3.14 11.23 0.80
C LYS A 248 -1.84 11.89 1.23
N LEU A 249 -0.70 11.22 1.03
CA LEU A 249 0.62 11.81 1.25
C LEU A 249 0.84 13.01 0.33
N LEU A 250 0.52 12.91 -0.96
CA LEU A 250 0.59 14.04 -1.89
C LEU A 250 -0.28 15.21 -1.45
N LYS A 251 -1.50 14.94 -0.97
CA LYS A 251 -2.38 15.98 -0.40
C LYS A 251 -1.72 16.68 0.79
N SER A 252 -1.12 15.94 1.72
CA SER A 252 -0.41 16.53 2.86
C SER A 252 0.78 17.39 2.42
N LEU A 253 1.56 16.94 1.44
CA LEU A 253 2.68 17.72 0.89
C LEU A 253 2.22 18.98 0.16
N GLN A 254 1.08 18.93 -0.53
CA GLN A 254 0.47 20.11 -1.14
C GLN A 254 0.02 21.13 -0.08
N LEU A 255 -0.55 20.67 1.04
CA LEU A 255 -0.92 21.55 2.15
C LEU A 255 0.30 22.21 2.79
N GLU A 256 1.39 21.45 2.98
CA GLU A 256 2.69 21.98 3.43
C GLU A 256 3.23 23.05 2.47
N LEU A 257 3.23 22.78 1.17
CA LEU A 257 3.65 23.73 0.14
C LEU A 257 2.82 25.02 0.17
N ASN A 258 1.50 24.91 0.33
CA ASN A 258 0.61 26.07 0.42
C ASN A 258 0.90 26.91 1.69
N ALA A 259 1.20 26.26 2.81
CA ALA A 259 1.57 26.94 4.05
C ALA A 259 2.91 27.68 3.91
N ASP A 260 3.93 27.03 3.32
CA ASP A 260 5.23 27.65 3.05
C ASP A 260 5.10 28.85 2.11
N THR A 261 4.28 28.72 1.05
CA THR A 261 3.99 29.80 0.09
C THR A 261 3.34 30.99 0.80
N ALA A 262 2.30 30.74 1.61
CA ALA A 262 1.60 31.80 2.34
C ALA A 262 2.48 32.49 3.41
N GLU A 263 3.47 31.79 3.95
CA GLU A 263 4.48 32.38 4.85
C GLU A 263 5.45 33.29 4.08
N ILE A 264 5.97 32.84 2.94
CA ILE A 264 6.87 33.64 2.10
C ILE A 264 6.15 34.89 1.56
N ASP A 265 4.90 34.78 1.14
CA ASP A 265 4.10 35.93 0.70
C ASP A 265 3.94 36.97 1.81
N ARG A 266 3.68 36.52 3.05
CA ARG A 266 3.62 37.41 4.23
C ARG A 266 4.97 38.10 4.49
N GLN A 267 6.08 37.38 4.33
CA GLN A 267 7.42 37.94 4.51
C GLN A 267 7.80 38.92 3.40
N ILE A 268 7.39 38.68 2.14
CA ILE A 268 7.55 39.60 1.01
C ILE A 268 6.75 40.88 1.26
N ALA A 269 5.48 40.74 1.67
CA ALA A 269 4.62 41.87 1.98
C ALA A 269 5.21 42.75 3.12
N ALA A 270 5.82 42.13 4.13
CA ALA A 270 6.51 42.84 5.21
C ALA A 270 7.86 43.46 4.76
N ALA A 271 8.56 42.85 3.80
CA ALA A 271 9.84 43.31 3.28
C ALA A 271 9.74 44.47 2.30
N GLY A 272 8.63 44.55 1.56
CA GLY A 272 8.46 45.42 0.41
C GLY A 272 9.25 45.01 -0.84
N SER A 273 9.93 43.86 -0.85
CA SER A 273 10.65 43.32 -2.02
C SER A 273 10.76 41.79 -1.98
N SER A 274 10.73 41.18 -3.17
CA SER A 274 10.85 39.72 -3.36
C SER A 274 12.29 39.24 -3.58
N ASP A 275 13.23 40.13 -3.90
CA ASP A 275 14.57 39.78 -4.37
C ASP A 275 15.34 38.88 -3.39
N ARG A 276 15.18 39.14 -2.08
CA ARG A 276 15.82 38.33 -1.02
C ARG A 276 15.23 36.92 -0.85
N PHE A 277 14.07 36.65 -1.46
CA PHE A 277 13.33 35.38 -1.37
C PHE A 277 13.36 34.59 -2.67
N GLU A 278 14.09 35.04 -3.70
CA GLU A 278 14.10 34.40 -5.02
C GLU A 278 14.49 32.91 -4.94
N ALA A 279 15.47 32.57 -4.10
CA ALA A 279 15.87 31.17 -3.89
C ALA A 279 14.76 30.33 -3.26
N ASP A 280 14.01 30.89 -2.29
CA ASP A 280 12.89 30.20 -1.65
C ASP A 280 11.72 30.01 -2.61
N LEU A 281 11.40 31.01 -3.44
CA LEU A 281 10.37 30.93 -4.48
C LEU A 281 10.70 29.89 -5.54
N ARG A 282 11.97 29.81 -5.99
CA ARG A 282 12.42 28.76 -6.91
C ARG A 282 12.27 27.37 -6.27
N ARG A 283 12.68 27.21 -5.01
CA ARG A 283 12.51 25.95 -4.26
C ARG A 283 11.04 25.53 -4.17
N LEU A 284 10.12 26.48 -3.95
CA LEU A 284 8.69 26.19 -3.94
C LEU A 284 8.17 25.75 -5.32
N ALA A 285 8.57 26.45 -6.38
CA ALA A 285 8.19 26.09 -7.75
C ALA A 285 8.67 24.67 -8.12
N ASP A 286 9.91 24.32 -7.78
CA ASP A 286 10.47 22.98 -8.01
C ASP A 286 9.66 21.90 -7.27
N ARG A 287 9.32 22.14 -6.00
CA ARG A 287 8.46 21.24 -5.20
C ARG A 287 7.06 21.10 -5.81
N GLN A 288 6.47 22.19 -6.32
CA GLN A 288 5.16 22.15 -6.98
C GLN A 288 5.19 21.30 -8.24
N GLN A 289 6.18 21.50 -9.11
CA GLN A 289 6.37 20.68 -10.31
C GLN A 289 6.59 19.21 -9.96
N GLN A 290 7.28 18.94 -8.87
CA GLN A 290 7.52 17.59 -8.40
C GLN A 290 6.25 16.90 -7.90
N ILE A 291 5.43 17.58 -7.09
CA ILE A 291 4.11 17.06 -6.67
C ILE A 291 3.24 16.75 -7.89
N MET A 292 3.23 17.63 -8.90
CA MET A 292 2.50 17.39 -10.15
C MET A 292 2.99 16.15 -10.90
N ARG A 293 4.31 15.94 -10.98
CA ARG A 293 4.90 14.73 -11.58
C ARG A 293 4.48 13.47 -10.81
N TRP A 294 4.48 13.50 -9.48
CA TRP A 294 4.04 12.36 -8.67
C TRP A 294 2.55 12.08 -8.82
N LEU A 295 1.72 13.13 -8.87
CA LEU A 295 0.28 12.98 -9.11
C LEU A 295 0.03 12.31 -10.48
N GLN A 296 0.72 12.77 -11.52
CA GLN A 296 0.66 12.15 -12.84
C GLN A 296 1.12 10.69 -12.81
N GLN A 297 2.18 10.35 -12.06
CA GLN A 297 2.63 8.95 -11.92
C GLN A 297 1.58 8.07 -11.24
N VAL A 298 0.92 8.55 -10.18
CA VAL A 298 -0.11 7.77 -9.49
C VAL A 298 -1.35 7.58 -10.37
N VAL A 299 -1.76 8.61 -11.11
CA VAL A 299 -2.90 8.56 -12.03
C VAL A 299 -2.60 7.71 -13.27
N ALA A 300 -1.38 7.80 -13.82
CA ALA A 300 -1.00 7.12 -15.06
C ALA A 300 -0.69 5.64 -14.89
N GLN A 301 -0.52 5.12 -13.66
CA GLN A 301 -0.37 3.68 -13.45
C GLN A 301 -1.70 2.97 -13.78
N PRO A 302 -1.81 2.29 -14.93
CA PRO A 302 -3.03 1.57 -15.28
C PRO A 302 -3.30 0.57 -14.15
N GLN A 303 -4.57 0.37 -13.81
CA GLN A 303 -4.96 -0.87 -13.14
C GLN A 303 -4.67 -1.97 -14.17
N GLN A 304 -3.48 -2.57 -14.11
CA GLN A 304 -3.19 -3.76 -14.91
C GLN A 304 -4.20 -4.82 -14.48
N GLN A 305 -5.32 -4.89 -15.19
CA GLN A 305 -6.17 -6.05 -15.21
C GLN A 305 -5.28 -7.19 -15.71
N PRO A 306 -5.15 -8.30 -14.97
CA PRO A 306 -4.46 -9.45 -15.50
C PRO A 306 -5.11 -9.79 -16.84
N GLU A 307 -4.30 -9.86 -17.90
CA GLU A 307 -4.79 -10.20 -19.23
C GLU A 307 -5.66 -11.43 -19.10
N SER A 308 -6.96 -11.26 -19.38
CA SER A 308 -7.89 -12.35 -19.56
C SER A 308 -7.27 -13.27 -20.59
N THR A 309 -6.74 -14.41 -20.13
CA THR A 309 -6.26 -15.48 -20.99
C THR A 309 -7.27 -15.62 -22.13
N PRO A 310 -6.87 -15.45 -23.40
CA PRO A 310 -7.83 -15.51 -24.49
C PRO A 310 -8.56 -16.85 -24.39
N PRO A 311 -9.90 -16.87 -24.54
CA PRO A 311 -10.62 -18.13 -24.55
C PRO A 311 -9.95 -19.02 -25.60
N ARG A 312 -9.53 -20.21 -25.18
CA ARG A 312 -9.14 -21.27 -26.10
C ARG A 312 -10.39 -21.65 -26.87
N ASP A 313 -10.67 -20.90 -27.93
CA ASP A 313 -11.71 -21.21 -28.87
C ASP A 313 -11.14 -22.21 -29.87
N GLY A 314 -11.58 -23.45 -29.71
CA GLY A 314 -11.23 -24.59 -30.53
C GLY A 314 -12.42 -25.53 -30.66
N THR A 315 -13.63 -24.97 -30.79
CA THR A 315 -14.78 -25.69 -31.31
C THR A 315 -15.28 -24.96 -32.55
N GLU A 316 -14.87 -25.50 -33.70
CA GLU A 316 -15.39 -25.21 -35.03
C GLU A 316 -16.92 -25.33 -35.02
N GLY A 317 -17.63 -24.28 -35.48
CA GLY A 317 -19.08 -24.29 -35.52
C GLY A 317 -19.73 -23.11 -36.22
N THR A 318 -19.67 -23.10 -37.55
CA THR A 318 -20.68 -22.57 -38.49
C THR A 318 -20.81 -21.03 -38.67
N PRO A 319 -20.78 -20.53 -39.93
CA PRO A 319 -20.96 -19.11 -40.24
C PRO A 319 -22.45 -18.76 -40.43
N ALA A 320 -22.91 -17.67 -39.80
CA ALA A 320 -24.19 -17.03 -40.11
C ALA A 320 -24.01 -15.51 -40.27
N ALA A 321 -24.18 -15.09 -41.53
CA ALA A 321 -24.63 -13.83 -42.14
C ALA A 321 -24.51 -12.45 -41.44
N PRO A 322 -24.37 -11.36 -42.24
CA PRO A 322 -24.10 -10.00 -41.76
C PRO A 322 -25.38 -9.21 -41.48
N GLY A 323 -25.42 -8.51 -40.35
CA GLY A 323 -26.43 -7.52 -40.00
C GLY A 323 -25.83 -6.12 -39.93
N GLU A 324 -26.22 -5.28 -40.89
CA GLU A 324 -26.03 -3.83 -40.89
C GLU A 324 -26.97 -3.10 -39.90
N GLY A 325 -26.52 -1.94 -39.42
CA GLY A 325 -27.30 -0.94 -38.67
C GLY A 325 -26.66 -0.66 -37.31
N GLY A 326 -26.08 0.50 -37.00
CA GLY A 326 -26.55 1.89 -37.18
C GLY A 326 -26.67 2.47 -35.76
N GLY A 327 -25.78 3.35 -35.30
CA GLY A 327 -26.01 4.79 -35.29
C GLY A 327 -26.15 5.33 -33.84
N GLY A 328 -25.55 6.49 -33.55
CA GLY A 328 -25.74 7.32 -32.34
C GLY A 328 -24.68 7.11 -31.26
N GLU A 329 -23.63 7.94 -31.16
CA GLU A 329 -23.63 9.30 -30.58
C GLU A 329 -24.32 9.35 -29.20
N ASP A 330 -23.53 9.37 -28.13
CA ASP A 330 -23.30 10.57 -27.30
C ASP A 330 -22.38 10.17 -26.12
N SER A 331 -21.18 10.73 -26.05
CA SER A 331 -20.25 10.52 -24.94
C SER A 331 -19.76 11.88 -24.50
N THR A 332 -20.66 12.60 -23.85
CA THR A 332 -20.35 13.80 -23.08
C THR A 332 -19.60 13.37 -21.82
N LEU A 333 -18.27 13.47 -21.87
CA LEU A 333 -17.42 13.39 -20.68
C LEU A 333 -17.70 14.61 -19.79
N PRO A 334 -17.89 14.44 -18.47
CA PRO A 334 -18.05 15.58 -17.57
C PRO A 334 -16.76 16.41 -17.54
N SER A 335 -16.93 17.73 -17.52
CA SER A 335 -15.83 18.69 -17.47
C SER A 335 -15.15 18.66 -16.09
N LEU A 336 -13.82 18.74 -16.09
CA LEU A 336 -12.95 18.66 -14.90
C LEU A 336 -13.26 19.70 -13.80
N ASP A 337 -13.97 20.77 -14.12
CA ASP A 337 -14.35 21.82 -13.16
C ASP A 337 -15.44 21.37 -12.16
N GLU A 338 -16.19 20.30 -12.44
CA GLU A 338 -17.22 19.80 -11.49
C GLU A 338 -16.64 18.90 -10.38
N LEU A 339 -15.42 18.40 -10.53
CA LEU A 339 -14.79 17.49 -9.56
C LEU A 339 -14.04 18.19 -8.42
N PHE A 340 -13.86 19.53 -8.50
CA PHE A 340 -13.01 20.29 -7.56
C PHE A 340 -13.65 21.59 -7.08
N SER A 341 -14.96 21.61 -6.85
CA SER A 341 -15.56 22.67 -6.02
C SER A 341 -15.37 22.37 -4.52
N PRO A 342 -15.10 23.42 -3.71
CA PRO A 342 -14.64 23.30 -2.32
C PRO A 342 -15.64 22.70 -1.34
#